data_AF-A0A3C0TUL0-F1
#
_entry.id   AF-A0A3C0TUL0-F1
#
_cell.length_a   1.000
_cell.length_b   1.000
_cell.length_c   1.000
_cell.angle_alpha   90.00
_cell.angle_beta   90.00
_cell.angle_gamma   90.00
#
_symmetry.space_group_name_H-M   'P 1'
#
loop_
_entity.id
_entity.type
_entity.pdbx_description
1 polymer ?
#
loop_
_entity_poly.entity_id
_entity_poly.type
_entity_poly.pdbx_seq_one_letter_code
_entity_poly.pdbx_strand_id
1 'polypeptide(L)'
;MFRFLDRREIDASDITGNVVIGDVNGTVTQNFTTGAPPSVPILNWRKLPDGEPDVFKAMQWQFRISALHGRDNERNDLLNWARTGPKIRLRLLTGPGGAGKSRLAAEVAQTLNDEGWNAGFARRDTDGAIYALKDGGLFLILDYPEEDPQQIDGLMRALAEVDENELPCNVRLLLLTRQSPAEWQPRVDAAHADAILDNQSVTLA
;
A
#
# COMPACT_ATOMS: atom_id res chain seq x y z
N MET A 1 35.53 -16.79 -16.52
CA MET A 1 35.72 -15.60 -17.37
C MET A 1 34.41 -14.82 -17.35
N PHE A 2 34.26 -13.89 -16.41
CA PHE A 2 33.05 -13.07 -16.28
C PHE A 2 33.26 -11.76 -17.05
N ARG A 3 32.33 -11.45 -17.95
CA ARG A 3 32.38 -10.32 -18.88
C ARG A 3 31.69 -9.13 -18.23
N PHE A 4 32.44 -8.08 -17.91
CA PHE A 4 31.90 -6.81 -17.46
C PHE A 4 31.21 -6.10 -18.64
N LEU A 5 29.96 -5.68 -18.45
CA LEU A 5 29.25 -4.80 -19.38
C LEU A 5 29.36 -3.34 -18.91
N ASP A 6 29.36 -2.47 -19.90
CA ASP A 6 29.76 -1.06 -19.89
C ASP A 6 28.95 -0.17 -18.94
N ARG A 7 29.65 0.74 -18.25
CA ARG A 7 29.13 1.58 -17.17
C ARG A 7 28.57 2.86 -17.79
N ARG A 8 27.25 2.97 -17.93
CA ARG A 8 26.62 4.28 -18.20
C ARG A 8 26.70 5.13 -16.93
N GLU A 9 27.10 6.39 -17.09
CA GLU A 9 27.02 7.42 -16.04
C GLU A 9 25.54 7.62 -15.67
N ILE A 10 25.21 7.37 -14.40
CA ILE A 10 23.91 7.64 -13.80
C ILE A 10 24.05 8.99 -13.11
N ASP A 11 23.19 9.95 -13.46
CA ASP A 11 23.16 11.27 -12.82
C ASP A 11 22.58 11.16 -11.40
N ALA A 12 23.03 12.00 -10.47
CA ALA A 12 22.50 12.03 -9.10
C ALA A 12 21.00 12.38 -9.04
N SER A 13 20.46 12.96 -10.11
CA SER A 13 19.03 13.24 -10.29
C SER A 13 18.19 12.03 -10.75
N ASP A 14 18.82 10.94 -11.19
CA ASP A 14 18.15 9.70 -11.63
C ASP A 14 17.88 8.70 -10.47
N ILE A 15 18.30 9.04 -9.24
CA ILE A 15 18.23 8.18 -8.06
C ILE A 15 17.18 8.73 -7.09
N THR A 16 15.91 8.48 -7.38
CA THR A 16 14.84 8.50 -6.35
C THR A 16 14.51 7.05 -6.04
N GLY A 17 14.82 6.62 -4.81
CA GLY A 17 14.95 5.21 -4.42
C GLY A 17 13.79 4.31 -4.86
N ASN A 18 14.09 3.21 -5.54
CA ASN A 18 13.11 2.16 -5.78
C ASN A 18 12.92 1.36 -4.48
N VAL A 19 11.66 1.15 -4.05
CA VAL A 19 11.36 0.17 -3.01
C VAL A 19 10.87 -1.11 -3.67
N VAL A 20 11.67 -2.16 -3.52
CA VAL A 20 11.28 -3.52 -3.88
C VAL A 20 10.36 -4.04 -2.78
N ILE A 21 9.07 -4.20 -3.08
CA ILE A 21 8.11 -4.89 -2.20
C ILE A 21 8.08 -6.34 -2.67
N GLY A 22 8.68 -7.21 -1.86
CA GLY A 22 9.37 -8.42 -2.29
C GLY A 22 8.55 -9.56 -2.93
N ASP A 23 9.31 -10.44 -3.57
CA ASP A 23 9.00 -11.85 -3.90
C ASP A 23 8.80 -12.67 -2.61
N VAL A 24 8.31 -13.93 -2.71
CA VAL A 24 8.01 -14.88 -1.60
C VAL A 24 9.15 -15.11 -0.58
N ASN A 25 10.33 -14.55 -0.82
CA ASN A 25 11.51 -14.58 0.02
C ASN A 25 11.77 -13.30 0.84
N GLY A 26 10.89 -12.28 0.78
CA GLY A 26 10.93 -11.13 1.70
C GLY A 26 12.19 -10.25 1.61
N THR A 27 12.90 -10.23 0.48
CA THR A 27 14.11 -9.42 0.34
C THR A 27 13.77 -8.00 -0.12
N VAL A 28 13.96 -7.01 0.76
CA VAL A 28 14.10 -5.60 0.34
C VAL A 28 15.56 -5.38 -0.04
N THR A 29 15.83 -5.17 -1.32
CA THR A 29 17.15 -4.71 -1.76
C THR A 29 16.96 -3.41 -2.50
N GLN A 30 17.66 -2.35 -2.09
CA GLN A 30 17.85 -1.17 -2.93
C GLN A 30 18.65 -1.61 -4.17
N ASN A 31 17.96 -2.10 -5.19
CA ASN A 31 18.59 -2.49 -6.43
C ASN A 31 18.41 -1.36 -7.45
N PHE A 32 19.54 -0.80 -7.87
CA PHE A 32 19.67 -0.09 -9.14
C PHE A 32 19.61 -1.13 -10.27
N THR A 33 18.43 -1.69 -10.55
CA THR A 33 18.29 -2.70 -11.60
C THR A 33 17.80 -2.08 -12.90
N THR A 34 18.52 -2.37 -13.98
CA THR A 34 17.96 -2.49 -15.34
C THR A 34 16.99 -3.67 -15.37
N GLY A 35 15.80 -3.51 -14.79
CA GLY A 35 14.72 -4.50 -14.72
C GLY A 35 13.42 -4.00 -15.36
N ALA A 36 12.38 -4.83 -15.32
CA ALA A 36 11.03 -4.41 -15.70
C ALA A 36 10.62 -3.16 -14.88
N PRO A 37 9.83 -2.23 -15.47
CA PRO A 37 9.46 -1.00 -14.78
C PRO A 37 8.74 -1.30 -13.47
N PRO A 38 8.92 -0.47 -12.43
CA PRO A 38 8.23 -0.64 -11.17
C PRO A 38 6.70 -0.66 -11.40
N SER A 39 6.03 -1.58 -10.71
CA SER A 39 4.59 -1.61 -10.58
C SER A 39 4.07 -0.33 -9.94
N VAL A 40 2.89 0.09 -10.40
CA VAL A 40 2.18 1.25 -9.85
C VAL A 40 0.97 0.71 -9.08
N PRO A 41 0.75 1.12 -7.81
CA PRO A 41 -0.48 0.81 -7.10
C PRO A 41 -1.69 1.29 -7.90
N ILE A 42 -2.72 0.47 -8.00
CA ILE A 42 -3.83 0.74 -8.93
C ILE A 42 -4.99 1.36 -8.18
N LEU A 43 -5.44 2.54 -8.62
CA LEU A 43 -6.78 3.05 -8.35
C LEU A 43 -7.64 2.79 -9.57
N ASN A 44 -8.40 1.69 -9.56
CA ASN A 44 -9.25 1.31 -10.68
C ASN A 44 -10.61 2.02 -10.62
N TRP A 45 -10.58 3.36 -10.59
CA TRP A 45 -11.81 4.15 -10.71
C TRP A 45 -12.44 3.92 -12.07
N ARG A 46 -13.70 3.53 -12.07
CA ARG A 46 -14.51 3.35 -13.26
C ARG A 46 -15.58 4.43 -13.30
N LYS A 47 -15.71 5.08 -14.45
CA LYS A 47 -16.90 5.89 -14.74
C LYS A 47 -18.10 4.97 -14.87
N LEU A 48 -19.23 5.36 -14.32
CA LEU A 48 -20.49 4.71 -14.64
C LEU A 48 -20.74 4.88 -16.15
N PRO A 49 -21.16 3.81 -16.87
CA PRO A 49 -21.58 3.93 -18.26
C PRO A 49 -22.70 4.97 -18.39
N ASP A 50 -22.74 5.70 -19.51
CA ASP A 50 -23.85 6.61 -19.80
C ASP A 50 -25.17 5.82 -19.86
N GLY A 51 -26.22 6.28 -19.14
CA GLY A 51 -27.52 5.61 -19.05
C GLY A 51 -28.04 5.49 -17.60
N GLU A 52 -29.13 4.75 -17.40
CA GLU A 52 -29.59 4.44 -16.04
C GLU A 52 -28.53 3.62 -15.28
N PRO A 53 -28.10 4.07 -14.08
CA PRO A 53 -27.07 3.38 -13.34
C PRO A 53 -27.60 2.04 -12.82
N ASP A 54 -27.01 0.96 -13.31
CA ASP A 54 -27.15 -0.38 -12.73
C ASP A 54 -26.73 -0.33 -11.26
N VAL A 55 -27.69 -0.48 -10.35
CA VAL A 55 -27.51 -0.36 -8.89
C VAL A 55 -26.39 -1.26 -8.39
N PHE A 56 -26.23 -2.47 -8.95
CA PHE A 56 -25.16 -3.39 -8.54
C PHE A 56 -23.78 -2.92 -8.99
N LYS A 57 -23.67 -2.32 -10.19
CA LYS A 57 -22.41 -1.71 -10.64
C LYS A 57 -22.09 -0.46 -9.84
N ALA A 58 -23.11 0.33 -9.54
CA ALA A 58 -22.99 1.55 -8.76
C ALA A 58 -22.48 1.25 -7.32
N MET A 59 -22.90 0.14 -6.72
CA MET A 59 -22.45 -0.30 -5.40
C MET A 59 -21.03 -0.88 -5.36
N GLN A 60 -20.41 -1.17 -6.51
CA GLN A 60 -19.01 -1.61 -6.52
C GLN A 60 -18.10 -0.42 -6.19
N TRP A 61 -17.10 -0.63 -5.33
CA TRP A 61 -16.21 0.43 -4.84
C TRP A 61 -15.51 1.21 -5.96
N GLN A 62 -15.33 0.58 -7.12
CA GLN A 62 -14.70 1.14 -8.31
C GLN A 62 -15.53 2.23 -8.99
N PHE A 63 -16.86 2.21 -8.83
CA PHE A 63 -17.75 3.18 -9.47
C PHE A 63 -18.09 4.30 -8.48
N ARG A 64 -17.70 5.54 -8.82
CA ARG A 64 -18.05 6.73 -8.01
C ARG A 64 -19.45 7.20 -8.39
N ILE A 65 -20.47 6.80 -7.63
CA ILE A 65 -21.81 7.41 -7.74
C ILE A 65 -21.85 8.78 -7.02
N SER A 66 -21.16 8.88 -5.88
CA SER A 66 -21.07 10.08 -5.04
C SER A 66 -19.83 10.04 -4.15
N ALA A 67 -19.52 11.16 -3.48
CA ALA A 67 -18.55 11.18 -2.39
C ALA A 67 -18.98 10.20 -1.27
N LEU A 68 -18.01 9.64 -0.56
CA LEU A 68 -18.27 8.86 0.66
C LEU A 68 -18.67 9.83 1.78
N HIS A 69 -19.95 9.84 2.16
CA HIS A 69 -20.46 10.70 3.21
C HIS A 69 -20.44 9.97 4.56
N GLY A 70 -20.22 10.69 5.65
CA GLY A 70 -20.28 10.14 7.01
C GLY A 70 -19.06 9.32 7.43
N ARG A 71 -17.96 9.39 6.66
CA ARG A 71 -16.67 8.73 6.96
C ARG A 71 -15.52 9.74 7.03
N ASP A 72 -15.83 11.02 7.22
CA ASP A 72 -14.84 12.09 7.21
C ASP A 72 -13.82 11.94 8.35
N ASN A 73 -14.26 11.46 9.52
CA ASN A 73 -13.37 11.22 10.65
C ASN A 73 -12.36 10.10 10.35
N GLU A 74 -12.83 8.95 9.87
CA GLU A 74 -11.99 7.81 9.51
C GLU A 74 -11.04 8.16 8.36
N ARG A 75 -11.53 8.91 7.36
CA ARG A 75 -10.71 9.41 6.25
C ARG A 75 -9.62 10.35 6.74
N ASN A 76 -9.96 11.32 7.59
CA ASN A 76 -8.99 12.29 8.12
C ASN A 76 -7.98 11.63 9.05
N ASP A 77 -8.39 10.65 9.84
CA ASP A 77 -7.50 9.85 10.66
C ASP A 77 -6.46 9.08 9.81
N LEU A 78 -6.91 8.39 8.75
CA LEU A 78 -6.02 7.68 7.83
C LEU A 78 -5.08 8.63 7.07
N LEU A 79 -5.55 9.81 6.66
CA LEU A 79 -4.70 10.81 6.02
C LEU A 79 -3.65 11.37 6.98
N ASN A 80 -4.03 11.65 8.23
CA ASN A 80 -3.09 12.10 9.25
C ASN A 80 -2.04 11.03 9.56
N TRP A 81 -2.46 9.77 9.68
CA TRP A 81 -1.57 8.63 9.85
C TRP A 81 -0.58 8.47 8.68
N ALA A 82 -1.07 8.62 7.45
CA ALA A 82 -0.20 8.55 6.28
C ALA A 82 0.89 9.64 6.33
N ARG A 83 0.52 10.88 6.67
CA ARG A 83 1.43 12.03 6.61
C ARG A 83 2.41 12.16 7.76
N THR A 84 2.17 11.49 8.89
CA THR A 84 2.91 11.73 10.14
C THR A 84 3.52 10.47 10.73
N GLY A 85 4.42 10.65 11.70
CA GLY A 85 5.08 9.57 12.43
C GLY A 85 6.34 9.02 11.75
N PRO A 86 6.80 7.83 12.15
CA PRO A 86 7.94 7.13 11.54
C PRO A 86 7.80 6.94 10.02
N LYS A 87 8.91 6.70 9.33
CA LYS A 87 8.85 6.59 7.85
C LYS A 87 8.16 5.30 7.42
N ILE A 88 8.22 4.21 8.18
CA ILE A 88 7.50 2.97 7.86
C ILE A 88 6.40 2.76 8.88
N ARG A 89 5.16 2.59 8.40
CA ARG A 89 4.02 2.27 9.27
C ARG A 89 3.05 1.32 8.59
N LEU A 90 2.49 0.43 9.39
CA LEU A 90 1.45 -0.53 9.03
C LEU A 90 0.20 -0.23 9.86
N ARG A 91 -0.99 -0.25 9.25
CA ARG A 91 -2.25 -0.08 9.97
C ARG A 91 -3.31 -1.03 9.46
N LEU A 92 -4.16 -1.49 10.37
CA LEU A 92 -5.34 -2.30 10.06
C LEU A 92 -6.59 -1.40 9.90
N LEU A 93 -7.30 -1.57 8.80
CA LEU A 93 -8.66 -1.07 8.60
C LEU A 93 -9.62 -2.28 8.61
N THR A 94 -10.40 -2.37 9.68
CA THR A 94 -11.26 -3.53 9.98
C THR A 94 -12.74 -3.19 9.80
N GLY A 95 -13.59 -4.21 9.71
CA GLY A 95 -15.05 -4.05 9.63
C GLY A 95 -15.72 -5.15 8.82
N PRO A 96 -17.05 -5.28 8.88
CA PRO A 96 -17.78 -6.34 8.18
C PRO A 96 -17.69 -6.20 6.65
N GLY A 97 -18.16 -7.23 5.94
CA GLY A 97 -18.36 -7.17 4.50
C GLY A 97 -19.35 -6.07 4.13
N GLY A 98 -19.07 -5.31 3.06
CA GLY A 98 -19.94 -4.19 2.65
C GLY A 98 -19.79 -2.90 3.45
N ALA A 99 -18.98 -2.85 4.52
CA ALA A 99 -18.79 -1.65 5.36
C ALA A 99 -18.10 -0.46 4.65
N GLY A 100 -17.66 -0.63 3.40
CA GLY A 100 -17.03 0.42 2.62
C GLY A 100 -15.52 0.58 2.79
N LYS A 101 -14.82 -0.39 3.42
CA LYS A 101 -13.34 -0.36 3.62
C LYS A 101 -12.57 -0.01 2.35
N SER A 102 -12.79 -0.75 1.27
CA SER A 102 -12.08 -0.54 0.00
C SER A 102 -12.43 0.83 -0.61
N ARG A 103 -13.67 1.32 -0.44
CA ARG A 103 -14.06 2.66 -0.91
C ARG A 103 -13.33 3.75 -0.11
N LEU A 104 -13.30 3.64 1.22
CA LEU A 104 -12.59 4.57 2.10
C LEU A 104 -11.10 4.61 1.77
N ALA A 105 -10.45 3.44 1.70
CA ALA A 105 -9.03 3.32 1.38
C ALA A 105 -8.70 3.94 0.00
N ALA A 106 -9.56 3.70 -1.00
CA ALA A 106 -9.41 4.29 -2.32
C ALA A 106 -9.52 5.83 -2.30
N GLU A 107 -10.43 6.41 -1.50
CA GLU A 107 -10.54 7.88 -1.36
C GLU A 107 -9.33 8.50 -0.66
N VAL A 108 -8.79 7.83 0.37
CA VAL A 108 -7.53 8.24 1.01
C VAL A 108 -6.39 8.21 -0.01
N ALA A 109 -6.23 7.10 -0.74
CA ALA A 109 -5.20 6.96 -1.75
C ALA A 109 -5.33 7.98 -2.90
N GLN A 110 -6.55 8.32 -3.34
CA GLN A 110 -6.73 9.39 -4.33
C GLN A 110 -6.20 10.72 -3.81
N THR A 111 -6.54 11.06 -2.57
CA THR A 111 -6.09 12.31 -1.93
C THR A 111 -4.57 12.36 -1.83
N LEU A 112 -3.94 11.25 -1.43
CA LEU A 112 -2.49 11.15 -1.36
C LEU A 112 -1.83 11.23 -2.74
N ASN A 113 -2.41 10.61 -3.78
CA ASN A 113 -1.92 10.76 -5.16
C ASN A 113 -1.95 12.22 -5.63
N ASP A 114 -3.02 12.97 -5.31
CA ASP A 114 -3.13 14.40 -5.62
C ASP A 114 -2.07 15.23 -4.87
N GLU A 115 -1.58 14.72 -3.73
CA GLU A 115 -0.47 15.26 -2.92
C GLU A 115 0.92 14.74 -3.35
N GLY A 116 1.01 14.05 -4.49
CA GLY A 116 2.27 13.57 -5.05
C GLY A 116 2.76 12.24 -4.48
N TRP A 117 1.94 11.50 -3.73
CA TRP A 117 2.27 10.14 -3.32
C TRP A 117 2.13 9.16 -4.50
N ASN A 118 2.72 7.98 -4.33
CA ASN A 118 2.34 6.79 -5.09
C ASN A 118 1.37 5.98 -4.22
N ALA A 119 0.07 6.04 -4.50
CA ALA A 119 -0.95 5.50 -3.61
C ALA A 119 -2.00 4.64 -4.33
N GLY A 120 -2.36 3.48 -3.77
CA GLY A 120 -3.39 2.61 -4.36
C GLY A 120 -3.32 1.15 -3.90
N PHE A 121 -4.07 0.28 -4.58
CA PHE A 121 -4.11 -1.14 -4.26
C PHE A 121 -2.89 -1.88 -4.81
N ALA A 122 -2.36 -2.79 -4.00
CA ALA A 122 -1.36 -3.74 -4.42
C ALA A 122 -1.89 -4.64 -5.54
N ARG A 123 -1.03 -4.94 -6.50
CA ARG A 123 -1.31 -5.93 -7.54
C ARG A 123 -1.09 -7.33 -6.97
N ARG A 124 -2.13 -8.16 -6.96
CA ARG A 124 -2.04 -9.56 -6.51
C ARG A 124 -1.44 -10.49 -7.56
N ASP A 125 -1.39 -10.06 -8.82
CA ASP A 125 -1.00 -10.90 -9.96
C ASP A 125 0.51 -10.84 -10.27
N THR A 126 1.29 -10.19 -9.42
CA THR A 126 2.72 -9.99 -9.60
C THR A 126 3.46 -10.54 -8.39
N ASP A 127 4.13 -11.68 -8.56
CA ASP A 127 5.15 -12.15 -7.63
C ASP A 127 6.25 -11.09 -7.55
N GLY A 128 6.41 -10.45 -6.39
CA GLY A 128 7.44 -9.42 -6.17
C GLY A 128 7.23 -8.12 -6.94
N ALA A 129 6.16 -7.40 -6.62
CA ALA A 129 5.90 -6.08 -7.19
C ALA A 129 6.89 -5.02 -6.65
N ILE A 130 7.80 -4.55 -7.50
CA ILE A 130 8.61 -3.35 -7.20
C ILE A 130 7.68 -2.14 -7.25
N TYR A 131 7.62 -1.29 -6.23
CA TYR A 131 6.84 -0.06 -6.28
C TYR A 131 7.75 1.16 -6.34
N ALA A 132 7.42 2.08 -7.24
CA ALA A 132 8.13 3.35 -7.31
C ALA A 132 7.85 4.18 -6.05
N LEU A 133 8.88 4.77 -5.46
CA LEU A 133 8.68 5.83 -4.48
C LEU A 133 8.49 7.16 -5.19
N LYS A 134 7.73 8.05 -4.55
CA LYS A 134 7.67 9.47 -4.88
C LYS A 134 8.00 10.27 -3.64
N ASP A 135 8.39 11.53 -3.81
CA ASP A 135 8.71 12.44 -2.72
C ASP A 135 7.59 12.53 -1.66
N GLY A 136 6.32 12.49 -2.10
CA GLY A 136 5.18 12.46 -1.19
C GLY A 136 5.16 11.21 -0.29
N GLY A 137 5.52 10.06 -0.84
CA GLY A 137 5.51 8.77 -0.14
C GLY A 137 4.89 7.64 -0.96
N LEU A 138 4.89 6.43 -0.39
CA LEU A 138 4.20 5.24 -0.89
C LEU A 138 3.08 4.86 0.07
N PHE A 139 1.87 4.67 -0.46
CA PHE A 139 0.71 4.20 0.29
C PHE A 139 0.11 2.97 -0.40
N LEU A 140 0.34 1.80 0.17
CA LEU A 140 -0.05 0.52 -0.40
C LEU A 140 -1.24 -0.07 0.36
N ILE A 141 -2.33 -0.33 -0.36
CA ILE A 141 -3.53 -0.97 0.16
C ILE A 141 -3.51 -2.45 -0.20
N LEU A 142 -3.60 -3.32 0.80
CA LEU A 142 -3.82 -4.76 0.60
C LEU A 142 -5.23 -5.09 1.08
N ASP A 143 -6.09 -5.45 0.13
CA ASP A 143 -7.46 -5.83 0.43
C ASP A 143 -7.51 -7.33 0.72
N TYR A 144 -8.02 -7.79 1.85
CA TYR A 144 -8.02 -9.22 2.22
C TYR A 144 -6.63 -9.88 2.08
N PRO A 145 -5.59 -9.39 2.78
CA PRO A 145 -4.24 -9.98 2.72
C PRO A 145 -4.20 -11.44 3.21
N GLU A 146 -5.23 -11.91 3.91
CA GLU A 146 -5.39 -13.31 4.28
C GLU A 146 -5.55 -14.28 3.09
N GLU A 147 -5.84 -13.79 1.88
CA GLU A 147 -5.88 -14.61 0.67
C GLU A 147 -4.48 -15.04 0.20
N ASP A 148 -3.45 -14.29 0.56
CA ASP A 148 -2.04 -14.64 0.31
C ASP A 148 -1.17 -14.36 1.55
N PRO A 149 -1.26 -15.22 2.58
CA PRO A 149 -0.51 -15.07 3.83
C PRO A 149 1.01 -14.98 3.62
N GLN A 150 1.55 -15.77 2.68
CA GLN A 150 2.99 -15.85 2.48
C GLN A 150 3.56 -14.54 1.94
N GLN A 151 2.86 -13.91 1.00
CA GLN A 151 3.25 -12.62 0.46
C GLN A 151 3.21 -11.53 1.55
N ILE A 152 2.14 -11.45 2.35
CA ILE A 152 2.05 -10.43 3.40
C ILE A 152 3.08 -10.66 4.52
N ASP A 153 3.34 -11.91 4.91
CA ASP A 153 4.34 -12.23 5.94
C ASP A 153 5.75 -11.85 5.47
N GLY A 154 6.07 -12.17 4.20
CA GLY A 154 7.32 -11.77 3.57
C GLY A 154 7.48 -10.25 3.52
N LEU A 155 6.42 -9.54 3.14
CA LEU A 155 6.42 -8.08 3.08
C LEU A 155 6.59 -7.42 4.45
N MET A 156 5.86 -7.87 5.47
CA MET A 156 5.97 -7.30 6.82
C MET A 156 7.39 -7.48 7.37
N ARG A 157 7.98 -8.66 7.21
CA ARG A 157 9.36 -8.94 7.64
C ARG A 157 10.37 -8.05 6.90
N ALA A 158 10.23 -7.98 5.58
CA ALA A 158 11.00 -7.09 4.71
C ALA A 158 11.03 -5.66 5.24
N LEU A 159 9.85 -5.08 5.51
CA LEU A 159 9.72 -3.70 5.96
C LEU A 159 10.19 -3.47 7.41
N ALA A 160 10.07 -4.47 8.27
CA ALA A 160 10.55 -4.40 9.65
C ALA A 160 12.08 -4.36 9.74
N GLU A 161 12.78 -4.94 8.75
CA GLU A 161 14.24 -4.98 8.69
C GLU A 161 14.86 -3.73 8.04
N VAL A 162 14.06 -2.86 7.41
CA VAL A 162 14.56 -1.65 6.76
C VAL A 162 14.98 -0.61 7.79
N ASP A 163 16.20 -0.07 7.66
CA ASP A 163 16.58 1.15 8.37
C ASP A 163 15.83 2.35 7.78
N GLU A 164 14.91 2.92 8.56
CA GLU A 164 14.13 4.06 8.10
C GLU A 164 14.99 5.28 7.75
N ASN A 165 16.19 5.44 8.32
CA ASN A 165 17.07 6.56 7.97
C ASN A 165 17.49 6.53 6.50
N GLU A 166 17.52 5.35 5.89
CA GLU A 166 17.90 5.13 4.49
C GLU A 166 16.73 5.31 3.51
N LEU A 167 15.49 5.43 3.99
CA LEU A 167 14.33 5.64 3.13
C LEU A 167 14.20 7.11 2.68
N PRO A 168 14.01 7.39 1.39
CA PRO A 168 13.87 8.76 0.91
C PRO A 168 12.50 9.37 1.21
N CYS A 169 11.49 8.56 1.53
CA CYS A 169 10.12 9.01 1.78
C CYS A 169 9.38 8.11 2.78
N ASN A 170 8.13 8.47 3.09
CA ASN A 170 7.23 7.67 3.89
C ASN A 170 6.72 6.43 3.14
N VAL A 171 6.61 5.30 3.82
CA VAL A 171 6.00 4.04 3.37
C VAL A 171 4.86 3.69 4.31
N ARG A 172 3.68 3.44 3.75
CA ARG A 172 2.44 3.16 4.50
C ARG A 172 1.80 1.90 3.95
N LEU A 173 1.57 0.92 4.83
CA LEU A 173 0.89 -0.32 4.52
C LEU A 173 -0.49 -0.33 5.19
N LEU A 174 -1.56 -0.25 4.41
CA LEU A 174 -2.93 -0.33 4.90
C LEU A 174 -3.51 -1.71 4.59
N LEU A 175 -3.76 -2.51 5.62
CA LEU A 175 -4.37 -3.83 5.49
C LEU A 175 -5.88 -3.73 5.70
N LEU A 176 -6.67 -4.08 4.68
CA LEU A 176 -8.12 -4.17 4.80
C LEU A 176 -8.47 -5.60 5.17
N THR A 177 -9.01 -5.80 6.36
CA THR A 177 -9.33 -7.16 6.84
C THR A 177 -10.68 -7.19 7.52
N ARG A 178 -11.24 -8.39 7.68
CA ARG A 178 -12.40 -8.65 8.54
C ARG A 178 -11.99 -9.09 9.94
N GLN A 179 -10.75 -9.50 10.12
CA GLN A 179 -10.21 -9.97 11.39
C GLN A 179 -9.92 -8.78 12.31
N SER A 180 -10.06 -9.01 13.61
CA SER A 180 -9.71 -8.04 14.63
C SER A 180 -8.17 -7.87 14.74
N PRO A 181 -7.70 -6.77 15.35
CA PRO A 181 -6.27 -6.61 15.63
C PRO A 181 -5.67 -7.76 16.45
N ALA A 182 -6.43 -8.31 17.40
CA ALA A 182 -5.99 -9.43 18.22
C ALA A 182 -5.77 -10.72 17.41
N GLU A 183 -6.58 -10.93 16.36
CA GLU A 183 -6.41 -12.07 15.44
C GLU A 183 -5.20 -11.88 14.51
N TRP A 184 -4.80 -10.63 14.24
CA TRP A 184 -3.62 -10.30 13.43
C TRP A 184 -2.30 -10.31 14.22
N GLN A 185 -2.36 -10.07 15.52
CA GLN A 185 -1.17 -9.95 16.37
C GLN A 185 -0.18 -11.12 16.21
N PRO A 186 -0.59 -12.41 16.22
CA PRO A 186 0.36 -13.51 16.08
C PRO A 186 1.17 -13.47 14.77
N ARG A 187 0.57 -12.93 13.70
CA ARG A 187 1.23 -12.79 12.40
C ARG A 187 2.22 -11.62 12.39
N VAL A 188 1.86 -10.51 13.04
CA VAL A 188 2.75 -9.36 13.22
C VAL A 188 3.98 -9.76 14.05
N ASP A 189 3.77 -10.48 15.15
CA ASP A 189 4.83 -10.99 16.02
C ASP A 189 5.80 -11.91 15.23
N ALA A 190 5.25 -12.83 14.43
CA ALA A 190 6.03 -13.78 13.62
C ALA A 190 6.80 -13.12 12.45
N ALA A 191 6.37 -11.93 12.04
CA ALA A 191 7.06 -11.09 11.07
C ALA A 191 8.01 -10.07 11.73
N HIS A 192 8.07 -10.02 13.07
CA HIS A 192 8.81 -9.00 13.83
C HIS A 192 8.40 -7.57 13.47
N ALA A 193 7.13 -7.38 13.11
CA ALA A 193 6.61 -6.12 12.58
C ALA A 193 5.93 -5.23 13.64
N ASP A 194 6.06 -5.55 14.93
CA ASP A 194 5.48 -4.78 16.03
C ASP A 194 5.87 -3.31 16.03
N ALA A 195 7.13 -3.02 15.69
CA ALA A 195 7.66 -1.66 15.68
C ALA A 195 7.01 -0.78 14.60
N ILE A 196 6.54 -1.39 13.50
CA ILE A 196 5.89 -0.68 12.40
C ILE A 196 4.36 -0.76 12.48
N LEU A 197 3.79 -1.68 13.27
CA LEU A 197 2.35 -1.75 13.50
C LEU A 197 1.89 -0.54 14.31
N ASP A 198 0.91 0.16 13.77
CA ASP A 198 0.21 1.19 14.48
C ASP A 198 -0.90 0.59 15.35
N ASN A 199 -0.83 0.82 16.66
CA ASN A 199 -1.77 0.28 17.63
C ASN A 199 -3.19 0.88 17.53
N GLN A 200 -3.39 1.90 16.69
CA GLN A 200 -4.71 2.43 16.38
C GLN A 200 -5.27 1.74 15.15
N SER A 201 -6.24 0.85 15.35
CA SER A 201 -7.04 0.29 14.26
C SER A 201 -8.24 1.19 13.95
N VAL A 202 -8.54 1.36 12.67
CA VAL A 202 -9.79 2.01 12.24
C VAL A 202 -10.82 0.90 12.03
N THR A 203 -11.89 0.91 12.82
CA THR A 203 -12.96 -0.09 12.71
C THR A 203 -14.19 0.57 12.10
N LEU A 204 -14.63 0.05 10.95
CA LEU A 204 -15.90 0.47 10.34
C LEU A 204 -17.03 -0.38 10.91
N ALA A 205 -18.07 0.29 11.40
CA ALA A 205 -19.37 -0.30 11.69
C ALA A 205 -20.19 -0.48 10.41
#